data_AF-U4UXA1-F1
#
_entry.id   AF-U4UXA1-F1
#
_cell.length_a   1.000
_cell.length_b   1.000
_cell.length_c   1.000
_cell.angle_alpha   90.00
_cell.angle_beta   90.00
_cell.angle_gamma   90.00
#
_symmetry.space_group_name_H-M   'P 1'
#
loop_
_entity.id
_entity.type
_entity.pdbx_description
1 polymer ?
#
loop_
_entity_poly.entity_id
_entity_poly.type
_entity_poly.pdbx_seq_one_letter_code
_entity_poly.pdbx_strand_id
1 'polypeptide(L)'
;MARSTLSYQKWPLIVTVVGLGLSGWLGWATTGTYGGLLSFLFVGAILAALEIALSFDNAIVNANKLEEMTPVWQRRFLTWGILIAVFGMRIVFPLAVVAIFAWINPFAAMHLALSVPDEYSRIIGEAHGPISAFGGTFLMMVALKFFIDEDKSVDWIVGLETRLRRVGSIRGFEIAFVLIIIIAICQFLPEYKHAAFLMSAIMGMLVFMLVDGLGAYLDNIASNTAAMGARGGLGAFLYLEVLDASFSFDGVIGAFALTTNILLIAIGLGIGAMYVRSMTIMLVERGTLAEFLYLEHGAFYSIFALSIIMFLQSLFHVPEILTGGIGIVLIGLAFYKSIQHNKANAAS
;
A
#
# COMPACT_ATOMS: atom_id res chain seq x y z
N MET A 1 23.80 -5.92 18.85
CA MET A 1 24.51 -6.30 17.60
C MET A 1 23.53 -6.15 16.46
N ALA A 2 23.81 -5.28 15.49
CA ALA A 2 22.97 -5.14 14.31
C ALA A 2 22.93 -6.48 13.55
N ARG A 3 21.73 -6.99 13.27
CA ARG A 3 21.56 -8.17 12.41
C ARG A 3 22.16 -7.89 11.04
N SER A 4 22.88 -8.87 10.47
CA SER A 4 23.41 -8.74 9.11
C SER A 4 22.24 -8.63 8.10
N THR A 5 22.47 -7.97 6.96
CA THR A 5 21.43 -7.80 5.91
C THR A 5 20.85 -9.16 5.49
N LEU A 6 21.71 -10.18 5.43
CA LEU A 6 21.34 -11.56 5.13
C LEU A 6 20.36 -12.15 6.15
N SER A 7 20.40 -11.73 7.41
CA SER A 7 19.49 -12.21 8.45
C SER A 7 18.04 -11.82 8.17
N TYR A 8 17.79 -10.63 7.62
CA TYR A 8 16.45 -10.18 7.25
C TYR A 8 15.94 -10.94 6.02
N GLN A 9 16.83 -11.20 5.06
CA GLN A 9 16.48 -11.86 3.80
C GLN A 9 16.30 -13.38 3.91
N LYS A 10 16.64 -14.02 5.03
CA LYS A 10 16.51 -15.50 5.19
C LYS A 10 15.09 -15.99 4.89
N TRP A 11 14.08 -15.39 5.52
CA TRP A 11 12.70 -15.79 5.35
C TRP A 11 12.16 -15.49 3.95
N PRO A 12 12.34 -14.26 3.39
CA PRO A 12 12.00 -14.00 2.00
C PRO A 12 12.61 -15.01 1.03
N LEU A 13 13.89 -15.34 1.17
CA LEU A 13 14.56 -16.32 0.28
C LEU A 13 13.95 -17.72 0.39
N ILE A 14 13.63 -18.19 1.61
CA ILE A 14 12.94 -19.47 1.82
C ILE A 14 11.58 -19.44 1.14
N VAL A 15 10.80 -18.37 1.35
CA VAL A 15 9.48 -18.21 0.73
C VAL A 15 9.58 -18.14 -0.79
N THR A 16 10.62 -17.51 -1.36
CA THR A 16 10.86 -17.50 -2.80
C THR A 16 11.11 -18.89 -3.34
N VAL A 17 12.00 -19.66 -2.72
CA VAL A 17 12.33 -21.02 -3.18
C VAL A 17 11.12 -21.93 -3.09
N VAL A 18 10.41 -21.90 -1.96
CA VAL A 18 9.20 -22.70 -1.74
C VAL A 18 8.08 -22.23 -2.67
N GLY A 19 7.84 -20.93 -2.76
CA GLY A 19 6.78 -20.33 -3.56
C GLY A 19 6.98 -20.58 -5.05
N LEU A 20 8.17 -20.33 -5.60
CA LEU A 20 8.46 -20.67 -7.00
C LEU A 20 8.36 -22.17 -7.23
N GLY A 21 8.85 -23.01 -6.32
CA GLY A 21 8.65 -24.46 -6.38
C GLY A 21 7.17 -24.85 -6.46
N LEU A 22 6.31 -24.23 -5.65
CA LEU A 22 4.86 -24.41 -5.67
C LEU A 22 4.23 -23.89 -6.96
N SER A 23 4.67 -22.75 -7.51
CA SER A 23 4.21 -22.25 -8.80
C SER A 23 4.54 -23.22 -9.93
N GLY A 24 5.76 -23.76 -9.96
CA GLY A 24 6.15 -24.77 -10.95
C GLY A 24 5.37 -26.07 -10.79
N TRP A 25 5.18 -26.54 -9.56
CA TRP A 25 4.33 -27.71 -9.28
C TRP A 25 2.88 -27.48 -9.71
N LEU A 26 2.32 -26.30 -9.45
CA LEU A 26 0.98 -25.93 -9.89
C LEU A 26 0.87 -25.90 -11.42
N GLY A 27 1.88 -25.38 -12.12
CA GLY A 27 1.93 -25.39 -13.59
C GLY A 27 1.98 -26.81 -14.18
N TRP A 28 2.73 -27.70 -13.54
CA TRP A 28 2.75 -29.12 -13.89
C TRP A 28 1.41 -29.81 -13.60
N ALA A 29 0.83 -29.59 -12.42
CA ALA A 29 -0.42 -30.21 -12.00
C ALA A 29 -1.63 -29.78 -12.84
N THR A 30 -1.63 -28.54 -13.34
CA THR A 30 -2.70 -27.98 -14.17
C THR A 30 -2.59 -28.36 -15.64
N THR A 31 -1.37 -28.39 -16.20
CA THR A 31 -1.17 -28.59 -17.65
C THR A 31 -0.63 -29.96 -18.03
N GLY A 32 0.01 -30.69 -17.12
CA GLY A 32 0.71 -31.95 -17.40
C GLY A 32 1.95 -31.81 -18.30
N THR A 33 2.43 -30.59 -18.56
CA THR A 33 3.54 -30.34 -19.50
C THR A 33 4.71 -29.60 -18.85
N TYR A 34 5.92 -29.85 -19.36
CA TYR A 34 7.10 -29.07 -18.97
C TYR A 34 6.98 -27.58 -19.37
N GLY A 35 6.24 -27.29 -20.45
CA GLY A 35 5.94 -25.92 -20.87
C GLY A 35 5.11 -25.16 -19.84
N GLY A 36 4.06 -25.78 -19.30
CA GLY A 36 3.24 -25.16 -18.24
C GLY A 36 4.00 -24.97 -16.92
N LEU A 37 4.87 -25.92 -16.55
CA LEU A 37 5.78 -25.74 -15.40
C LEU A 37 6.65 -24.49 -15.55
N LEU A 38 7.32 -24.32 -16.70
CA LEU A 38 8.18 -23.17 -16.95
C LEU A 38 7.38 -21.86 -17.04
N SER A 39 6.21 -21.89 -17.67
CA SER A 39 5.32 -20.73 -17.76
C SER A 39 4.88 -20.23 -16.38
N PHE A 40 4.42 -21.13 -15.51
CA PHE A 40 3.98 -20.75 -14.16
C PHE A 40 5.14 -20.27 -13.28
N LEU A 41 6.33 -20.87 -13.41
CA LEU A 41 7.53 -20.36 -12.75
C LEU A 41 7.84 -18.93 -13.17
N PHE A 42 7.81 -18.65 -14.47
CA PHE A 42 8.11 -17.34 -15.03
C PHE A 42 7.07 -16.30 -14.58
N VAL A 43 5.78 -16.61 -14.72
CA VAL A 43 4.69 -15.74 -14.26
C VAL A 43 4.77 -15.50 -12.76
N GLY A 44 5.01 -16.54 -11.96
CA GLY A 44 5.19 -16.41 -10.51
C GLY A 44 6.36 -15.49 -10.13
N ALA A 45 7.47 -15.55 -10.87
CA ALA A 45 8.60 -14.67 -10.65
C ALA A 45 8.30 -13.21 -11.04
N ILE A 46 7.59 -12.99 -12.14
CA ILE A 46 7.13 -11.65 -12.55
C ILE A 46 6.18 -11.07 -11.51
N LEU A 47 5.21 -11.86 -11.03
CA LEU A 47 4.27 -11.43 -9.98
C LEU A 47 4.99 -11.01 -8.71
N ALA A 48 6.00 -11.76 -8.28
CA ALA A 48 6.83 -11.40 -7.14
C ALA A 48 7.59 -10.08 -7.38
N ALA A 49 8.16 -9.89 -8.57
CA ALA A 49 8.87 -8.67 -8.93
C ALA A 49 7.91 -7.46 -9.03
N LEU A 50 6.73 -7.65 -9.60
CA LEU A 50 5.67 -6.65 -9.72
C LEU A 50 5.23 -6.17 -8.34
N GLU A 51 4.98 -7.10 -7.42
CA GLU A 51 4.61 -6.78 -6.05
C GLU A 51 5.70 -5.98 -5.32
N ILE A 52 6.96 -6.37 -5.45
CA ILE A 52 8.09 -5.64 -4.86
C ILE A 52 8.17 -4.23 -5.43
N ALA A 53 8.02 -4.08 -6.75
CA ALA A 53 8.10 -2.79 -7.42
C ALA A 53 6.97 -1.84 -7.02
N LEU A 54 5.73 -2.33 -6.97
CA LEU A 54 4.55 -1.54 -6.63
C LEU A 54 4.41 -1.25 -5.13
N SER A 55 5.10 -2.00 -4.27
CA SER A 55 4.95 -1.87 -2.82
C SER A 55 6.20 -1.37 -2.09
N PHE A 56 7.21 -0.92 -2.83
CA PHE A 56 8.48 -0.50 -2.24
C PHE A 56 8.36 0.79 -1.42
N ASP A 57 7.66 1.79 -1.93
CA ASP A 57 7.34 3.03 -1.24
C ASP A 57 6.47 2.78 0.00
N ASN A 58 5.53 1.83 -0.07
CA ASN A 58 4.72 1.41 1.09
C ASN A 58 5.59 0.90 2.23
N ALA A 59 6.65 0.14 1.90
CA ALA A 59 7.58 -0.36 2.89
C ALA A 59 8.25 0.76 3.70
N ILE A 60 8.51 1.91 3.06
CA ILE A 60 9.14 3.09 3.67
C ILE A 60 8.13 3.83 4.56
N VAL A 61 6.91 4.04 4.07
CA VAL A 61 5.84 4.70 4.85
C VAL A 61 5.48 3.88 6.08
N ASN A 62 5.34 2.56 5.90
CA ASN A 62 5.09 1.64 6.99
C ASN A 62 6.23 1.66 8.01
N ALA A 63 7.48 1.73 7.55
CA ALA A 63 8.63 1.77 8.45
C ALA A 63 8.63 3.06 9.28
N ASN A 64 8.35 4.20 8.66
CA ASN A 64 8.26 5.49 9.35
C ASN A 64 7.20 5.46 10.45
N LYS A 65 5.98 5.00 10.15
CA LYS A 65 4.93 4.93 11.17
C LYS A 65 5.20 3.88 12.25
N LEU A 66 5.86 2.78 11.88
CA LEU A 66 6.23 1.71 12.82
C LEU A 66 7.32 2.13 13.81
N GLU A 67 8.21 3.05 13.41
CA GLU A 67 9.27 3.61 14.26
C GLU A 67 8.70 4.38 15.47
N GLU A 68 7.55 5.03 15.28
CA GLU A 68 6.83 5.75 16.34
C GLU A 68 6.08 4.82 17.33
N MET A 69 5.89 3.55 16.97
CA MET A 69 5.10 2.61 17.77
C MET A 69 5.90 2.01 18.93
N THR A 70 5.21 1.66 20.02
CA THR A 70 5.85 0.93 21.12
C THR A 70 6.33 -0.47 20.70
N PRO A 71 7.38 -1.03 21.33
CA PRO A 71 7.96 -2.32 20.94
C PRO A 71 6.97 -3.49 20.89
N VAL A 72 5.90 -3.45 21.70
CA VAL A 72 4.84 -4.46 21.69
C VAL A 72 4.04 -4.39 20.40
N TRP A 73 3.67 -3.18 19.97
CA TRP A 73 2.94 -2.95 18.73
C TRP A 73 3.77 -3.19 17.49
N GLN A 74 5.07 -2.88 17.55
CA GLN A 74 6.02 -3.30 16.52
C GLN A 74 5.94 -4.83 16.33
N ARG A 75 6.09 -5.63 17.40
CA ARG A 75 5.97 -7.10 17.31
C ARG A 75 4.61 -7.59 16.81
N ARG A 76 3.52 -6.93 17.19
CA ARG A 76 2.16 -7.27 16.70
C ARG A 76 2.02 -7.02 15.22
N PHE A 77 2.52 -5.89 14.73
CA PHE A 77 2.61 -5.61 13.30
C PHE A 77 3.47 -6.66 12.60
N LEU A 78 4.61 -7.05 13.18
CA LEU A 78 5.48 -8.09 12.61
C LEU A 78 4.89 -9.51 12.66
N THR A 79 3.79 -9.76 13.36
CA THR A 79 3.17 -11.09 13.45
C THR A 79 1.83 -11.10 12.74
N TRP A 80 0.88 -10.33 13.27
CA TRP A 80 -0.47 -10.22 12.73
C TRP A 80 -0.52 -9.39 11.45
N GLY A 81 0.24 -8.29 11.39
CA GLY A 81 0.25 -7.45 10.19
C GLY A 81 0.85 -8.18 8.98
N ILE A 82 1.82 -9.08 9.17
CA ILE A 82 2.30 -9.94 8.04
C ILE A 82 1.19 -10.87 7.56
N LEU A 83 0.48 -11.50 8.50
CA LEU A 83 -0.61 -12.40 8.16
C LEU A 83 -1.74 -11.67 7.43
N ILE A 84 -2.10 -10.47 7.87
CA ILE A 84 -3.13 -9.65 7.24
C ILE A 84 -2.64 -9.12 5.89
N ALA A 85 -1.42 -8.59 5.79
CA ALA A 85 -0.88 -8.09 4.52
C ALA A 85 -0.77 -9.21 3.46
N VAL A 86 -0.32 -10.40 3.85
CA VAL A 86 -0.12 -11.51 2.90
C VAL A 86 -1.43 -12.25 2.59
N PHE A 87 -2.18 -12.69 3.61
CA PHE A 87 -3.41 -13.47 3.39
C PHE A 87 -4.65 -12.60 3.34
N GLY A 88 -4.75 -11.63 4.24
CA GLY A 88 -5.87 -10.69 4.27
C GLY A 88 -5.96 -9.91 2.95
N MET A 89 -4.90 -9.22 2.55
CA MET A 89 -4.99 -8.32 1.39
C MET A 89 -4.94 -9.02 0.03
N ARG A 90 -4.36 -10.22 -0.06
CA ARG A 90 -4.20 -10.91 -1.36
C ARG A 90 -5.22 -12.02 -1.60
N ILE A 91 -5.85 -12.54 -0.55
CA ILE A 91 -6.86 -13.59 -0.67
C ILE A 91 -8.20 -13.10 -0.16
N VAL A 92 -8.27 -12.66 1.10
CA VAL A 92 -9.54 -12.31 1.74
C VAL A 92 -10.15 -11.06 1.11
N PHE A 93 -9.34 -10.04 0.84
CA PHE A 93 -9.81 -8.76 0.33
C PHE A 93 -10.37 -8.86 -1.10
N PRO A 94 -9.69 -9.48 -2.09
CA PRO A 94 -10.29 -9.69 -3.41
C PRO A 94 -11.58 -10.51 -3.33
N LEU A 95 -11.62 -11.54 -2.49
CA LEU A 95 -12.83 -12.35 -2.28
C LEU A 95 -13.98 -11.52 -1.68
N ALA A 96 -13.67 -10.65 -0.71
CA ALA A 96 -14.64 -9.75 -0.09
C ALA A 96 -15.18 -8.74 -1.11
N VAL A 97 -14.32 -8.18 -1.97
CA VAL A 97 -14.72 -7.30 -3.07
C VAL A 97 -15.70 -8.02 -3.97
N VAL A 98 -15.36 -9.22 -4.47
CA VAL A 98 -16.25 -9.97 -5.36
C VAL A 98 -17.57 -10.33 -4.66
N ALA A 99 -17.53 -10.74 -3.39
CA ALA A 99 -18.74 -11.04 -2.62
C ALA A 99 -19.69 -9.82 -2.54
N ILE A 100 -19.14 -8.63 -2.29
CA ILE A 100 -19.93 -7.38 -2.20
C ILE A 100 -20.46 -6.96 -3.57
N PHE A 101 -19.60 -6.94 -4.59
CA PHE A 101 -19.98 -6.45 -5.92
C PHE A 101 -20.93 -7.39 -6.65
N ALA A 102 -20.73 -8.70 -6.54
CA ALA A 102 -21.60 -9.69 -7.15
C ALA A 102 -22.82 -10.04 -6.28
N TRP A 103 -22.94 -9.46 -5.07
CA TRP A 103 -24.00 -9.77 -4.12
C TRP A 103 -24.12 -11.27 -3.81
N ILE A 104 -22.97 -11.95 -3.65
CA ILE A 104 -22.89 -13.37 -3.34
C ILE A 104 -22.22 -13.60 -1.98
N ASN A 105 -22.50 -14.75 -1.36
CA ASN A 105 -21.84 -15.10 -0.10
C ASN A 105 -20.34 -15.41 -0.32
N PRO A 106 -19.47 -15.26 0.70
CA PRO A 106 -18.03 -15.46 0.54
C PRO A 106 -17.61 -16.85 0.05
N PHE A 107 -18.36 -17.90 0.40
CA PHE A 107 -18.09 -19.25 -0.08
C PHE A 107 -18.40 -19.40 -1.58
N ALA A 108 -19.46 -18.74 -2.06
CA ALA A 108 -19.77 -18.67 -3.48
C ALA A 108 -18.72 -17.85 -4.25
N ALA A 109 -18.21 -16.76 -3.67
CA ALA A 109 -17.09 -16.01 -4.26
C ALA A 109 -15.82 -16.85 -4.38
N MET A 110 -15.50 -17.66 -3.36
CA MET A 110 -14.39 -18.61 -3.41
C MET A 110 -14.61 -19.70 -4.47
N HIS A 111 -15.83 -20.23 -4.57
CA HIS A 111 -16.16 -21.20 -5.61
C HIS A 111 -16.06 -20.59 -7.02
N LEU A 112 -16.51 -19.34 -7.20
CA LEU A 112 -16.37 -18.60 -8.45
C LEU A 112 -14.89 -18.40 -8.81
N ALA A 113 -14.06 -17.99 -7.85
CA ALA A 113 -12.62 -17.79 -8.05
C ALA A 113 -11.90 -19.06 -8.53
N LEU A 114 -12.33 -20.24 -8.06
CA LEU A 114 -11.72 -21.53 -8.41
C LEU A 114 -12.31 -22.15 -9.68
N SER A 115 -13.62 -21.97 -9.91
CA SER A 115 -14.35 -22.69 -10.96
C SER A 115 -14.51 -21.88 -12.24
N VAL A 116 -14.61 -20.55 -12.14
CA VAL A 116 -14.75 -19.63 -13.28
C VAL A 116 -13.85 -18.39 -13.08
N PRO A 117 -12.52 -18.56 -13.20
CA PRO A 117 -11.56 -17.50 -12.86
C PRO A 117 -11.68 -16.24 -13.73
N ASP A 118 -12.11 -16.40 -14.99
CA ASP A 118 -12.28 -15.27 -15.92
C ASP A 118 -13.44 -14.34 -15.50
N GLU A 119 -14.54 -14.93 -15.03
CA GLU A 119 -15.68 -14.17 -14.52
C GLU A 119 -15.33 -13.47 -13.20
N TYR A 120 -14.58 -14.15 -12.33
CA TYR A 120 -14.03 -13.55 -11.13
C TYR A 120 -13.15 -12.33 -11.45
N SER A 121 -12.24 -12.47 -12.43
CA SER A 121 -11.37 -11.39 -12.89
C SER A 121 -12.18 -10.22 -13.48
N ARG A 122 -13.27 -10.50 -14.21
CA ARG A 122 -14.16 -9.46 -14.76
C ARG A 122 -14.79 -8.63 -13.66
N ILE A 123 -15.32 -9.27 -12.60
CA ILE A 123 -15.95 -8.58 -11.46
C ILE A 123 -14.93 -7.72 -10.72
N ILE A 124 -13.70 -8.23 -10.51
CA ILE A 124 -12.60 -7.42 -9.93
C ILE A 124 -12.28 -6.21 -10.80
N GLY A 125 -12.23 -6.38 -12.13
CA GLY A 125 -12.01 -5.28 -13.07
C GLY A 125 -13.11 -4.22 -13.04
N GLU A 126 -14.36 -4.61 -12.84
CA GLU A 126 -15.49 -3.68 -12.68
C GLU A 126 -15.44 -2.94 -11.34
N ALA A 127 -14.96 -3.60 -10.28
CA ALA A 127 -14.77 -3.01 -8.97
C ALA A 127 -13.57 -2.04 -8.90
N HIS A 128 -12.67 -2.05 -9.90
CA HIS A 128 -11.48 -1.19 -9.94
C HIS A 128 -11.82 0.29 -9.78
N GLY A 129 -12.75 0.85 -10.58
CA GLY A 129 -13.07 2.28 -10.54
C GLY A 129 -13.48 2.78 -9.14
N PRO A 130 -14.50 2.18 -8.49
CA PRO A 130 -14.88 2.49 -7.13
C PRO A 130 -13.75 2.33 -6.10
N ILE A 131 -12.94 1.27 -6.20
CA ILE A 131 -11.86 1.03 -5.24
C ILE A 131 -10.71 2.04 -5.43
N SER A 132 -10.39 2.41 -6.67
CA SER A 132 -9.43 3.49 -6.94
C SER A 132 -9.94 4.84 -6.41
N ALA A 133 -11.25 5.09 -6.43
CA ALA A 133 -11.82 6.28 -5.81
C ALA A 133 -11.67 6.26 -4.28
N PHE A 134 -11.97 5.12 -3.64
CA PHE A 134 -11.78 4.93 -2.20
C PHE A 134 -10.31 5.12 -1.79
N GLY A 135 -9.40 4.37 -2.41
CA GLY A 135 -7.98 4.39 -2.09
C GLY A 135 -7.33 5.72 -2.46
N GLY A 136 -7.68 6.29 -3.62
CA GLY A 136 -7.20 7.60 -4.06
C GLY A 136 -7.59 8.70 -3.07
N THR A 137 -8.84 8.71 -2.59
CA THR A 137 -9.25 9.64 -1.54
C THR A 137 -8.51 9.41 -0.23
N PHE A 138 -8.39 8.16 0.24
CA PHE A 138 -7.70 7.83 1.49
C PHE A 138 -6.23 8.25 1.45
N LEU A 139 -5.50 7.86 0.40
CA LEU A 139 -4.08 8.17 0.23
C LEU A 139 -3.83 9.67 0.01
N MET A 140 -4.74 10.36 -0.67
CA MET A 140 -4.64 11.82 -0.81
C MET A 140 -4.77 12.50 0.57
N MET A 141 -5.69 12.05 1.41
CA MET A 141 -5.82 12.56 2.79
C MET A 141 -4.56 12.28 3.61
N VAL A 142 -3.98 11.08 3.49
CA VAL A 142 -2.70 10.72 4.12
C VAL A 142 -1.58 11.67 3.69
N ALA A 143 -1.42 11.89 2.38
CA ALA A 143 -0.38 12.75 1.85
C ALA A 143 -0.56 14.21 2.26
N LEU A 144 -1.78 14.75 2.14
CA LEU A 144 -2.08 16.13 2.50
C LEU A 144 -1.90 16.38 4.00
N LYS A 145 -2.29 15.43 4.86
CA LYS A 145 -2.03 15.52 6.29
C LYS A 145 -0.53 15.70 6.58
N PHE A 146 0.34 14.97 5.89
CA PHE A 146 1.79 15.12 6.02
C PHE A 146 2.32 16.47 5.48
N PHE A 147 1.81 16.94 4.34
CA PHE A 147 2.30 18.19 3.72
C PHE A 147 1.79 19.47 4.38
N ILE A 148 0.64 19.40 5.05
CA ILE A 148 -0.05 20.55 5.67
C ILE A 148 0.30 20.64 7.17
N ASP A 149 1.02 19.66 7.72
CA ASP A 149 1.48 19.66 9.12
C ASP A 149 2.40 20.86 9.43
N GLU A 150 1.99 21.68 10.40
CA GLU A 150 2.73 22.87 10.84
C GLU A 150 4.01 22.50 11.61
N ASP A 151 4.04 21.33 12.27
CA ASP A 151 5.15 20.88 13.12
C ASP A 151 6.32 20.28 12.32
N LYS A 152 6.18 20.18 10.99
CA LYS A 152 7.20 19.63 10.12
C LYS A 152 8.47 20.49 10.12
N SER A 153 9.62 19.89 10.40
CA SER A 153 10.91 20.62 10.55
C SER A 153 11.73 20.72 9.26
N VAL A 154 11.46 19.86 8.27
CA VAL A 154 12.22 19.75 7.02
C VAL A 154 11.28 19.98 5.85
N ASP A 155 11.75 20.63 4.79
CA ASP A 155 11.06 20.73 3.49
C ASP A 155 11.97 20.18 2.40
N TRP A 156 11.47 19.27 1.57
CA TRP A 156 12.23 18.76 0.42
C TRP A 156 12.07 19.69 -0.79
N ILE A 157 10.83 20.07 -1.12
CA ILE A 157 10.50 21.11 -2.11
C ILE A 157 10.10 22.39 -1.39
N VAL A 158 11.11 23.14 -0.93
CA VAL A 158 10.97 24.35 -0.08
C VAL A 158 9.86 25.29 -0.57
N GLY A 159 9.78 25.60 -1.87
CA GLY A 159 8.78 26.54 -2.38
C GLY A 159 7.32 26.07 -2.29
N LEU A 160 7.06 24.77 -2.48
CA LEU A 160 5.71 24.20 -2.46
C LEU A 160 5.29 23.88 -1.02
N GLU A 161 6.18 23.25 -0.25
CA GLU A 161 5.91 22.85 1.14
C GLU A 161 5.76 24.08 2.07
N THR A 162 6.57 25.15 1.89
CA THR A 162 6.41 26.38 2.69
C THR A 162 5.04 27.06 2.46
N ARG A 163 4.50 26.98 1.23
CA ARG A 163 3.17 27.53 0.93
C ARG A 163 2.06 26.68 1.50
N LEU A 164 2.17 25.35 1.39
CA LEU A 164 1.20 24.42 1.96
C LEU A 164 1.14 24.51 3.49
N ARG A 165 2.30 24.61 4.15
CA ARG A 165 2.37 24.81 5.61
C ARG A 165 1.64 26.07 6.08
N ARG A 166 1.75 27.17 5.33
CA ARG A 166 1.04 28.42 5.66
C ARG A 166 -0.49 28.25 5.58
N VAL A 167 -0.96 27.38 4.70
CA VAL A 167 -2.38 27.06 4.53
C VAL A 167 -2.87 26.09 5.62
N GLY A 168 -1.97 25.38 6.32
CA GLY A 168 -2.31 24.48 7.43
C GLY A 168 -2.98 25.12 8.64
N SER A 169 -2.84 26.43 8.79
CA SER A 169 -3.59 27.21 9.77
C SER A 169 -5.12 27.16 9.56
N ILE A 170 -5.58 26.81 8.34
CA ILE A 170 -7.00 26.68 8.00
C ILE A 170 -7.45 25.23 8.25
N ARG A 171 -8.14 25.02 9.38
CA ARG A 171 -8.73 23.71 9.73
C ARG A 171 -9.63 23.17 8.61
N GLY A 172 -9.35 21.94 8.15
CA GLY A 172 -10.17 21.24 7.17
C GLY A 172 -9.94 21.67 5.71
N PHE A 173 -8.86 22.42 5.44
CA PHE A 173 -8.47 22.75 4.07
C PHE A 173 -8.20 21.49 3.24
N GLU A 174 -7.54 20.50 3.83
CA GLU A 174 -7.26 19.21 3.21
C GLU A 174 -8.55 18.51 2.75
N ILE A 175 -9.60 18.51 3.59
CA ILE A 175 -10.90 17.92 3.26
C ILE A 175 -11.54 18.68 2.09
N ALA A 176 -11.58 20.02 2.16
CA ALA A 176 -12.16 20.85 1.11
C ALA A 176 -11.45 20.65 -0.23
N PHE A 177 -10.11 20.60 -0.22
CA PHE A 177 -9.30 20.36 -1.41
C PHE A 177 -9.61 18.99 -2.03
N VAL A 178 -9.71 17.93 -1.22
CA VAL A 178 -10.05 16.59 -1.72
C VAL A 178 -11.47 16.53 -2.26
N LEU A 179 -12.45 17.19 -1.62
CA LEU A 179 -13.81 17.28 -2.14
C LEU A 179 -13.86 17.98 -3.50
N ILE A 180 -13.06 19.04 -3.72
CA ILE A 180 -12.95 19.69 -5.02
C ILE A 180 -12.42 18.72 -6.08
N ILE A 181 -11.40 17.93 -5.77
CA ILE A 181 -10.87 16.90 -6.69
C ILE A 181 -11.95 15.86 -7.00
N ILE A 182 -12.65 15.34 -5.99
CA ILE A 182 -13.72 14.35 -6.18
C ILE A 182 -14.81 14.90 -7.10
N ILE A 183 -15.26 16.14 -6.85
CA ILE A 183 -16.26 16.80 -7.68
C ILE A 183 -15.75 16.93 -9.12
N ALA A 184 -14.51 17.40 -9.30
CA ALA A 184 -13.92 17.59 -10.63
C ALA A 184 -13.84 16.26 -11.41
N ILE A 185 -13.32 15.19 -10.81
CA ILE A 185 -13.23 13.87 -11.45
C ILE A 185 -14.63 13.32 -11.76
N CYS A 186 -15.60 13.51 -10.87
CA CYS A 186 -16.97 13.06 -11.09
C CYS A 186 -17.60 13.69 -12.35
N GLN A 187 -17.27 14.94 -12.69
CA GLN A 187 -17.77 15.59 -13.91
C GLN A 187 -17.26 14.92 -15.20
N PHE A 188 -16.10 14.27 -15.17
CA PHE A 188 -15.52 13.58 -16.33
C PHE A 188 -15.92 12.10 -16.41
N LEU A 189 -16.59 11.57 -15.37
CA LEU A 189 -17.08 10.20 -15.37
C LEU A 189 -18.42 10.07 -16.12
N PRO A 190 -18.68 8.92 -16.76
CA PRO A 190 -20.02 8.61 -17.25
C PRO A 190 -21.05 8.61 -16.11
N GLU A 191 -22.26 9.12 -16.37
CA GLU A 191 -23.33 9.30 -15.37
C GLU A 191 -23.63 8.04 -14.55
N TYR A 192 -23.63 6.87 -15.20
CA TYR A 192 -23.91 5.59 -14.54
C TYR A 192 -22.85 5.17 -13.50
N LYS A 193 -21.65 5.78 -13.51
CA LYS A 193 -20.58 5.52 -12.53
C LYS A 193 -20.54 6.53 -11.38
N HIS A 194 -21.28 7.64 -11.47
CA HIS A 194 -21.20 8.74 -10.49
C HIS A 194 -21.50 8.27 -9.06
N ALA A 195 -22.60 7.54 -8.87
CA ALA A 195 -23.01 7.09 -7.54
C ALA A 195 -21.96 6.18 -6.88
N ALA A 196 -21.44 5.20 -7.62
CA ALA A 196 -20.44 4.26 -7.12
C ALA A 196 -19.11 4.97 -6.81
N PHE A 197 -18.68 5.90 -7.67
CA PHE A 197 -17.47 6.70 -7.47
C PHE A 197 -17.59 7.61 -6.23
N LEU A 198 -18.65 8.42 -6.15
CA LEU A 198 -18.86 9.36 -5.04
C LEU A 198 -19.00 8.62 -3.70
N MET A 199 -19.78 7.53 -3.66
CA MET A 199 -19.95 6.74 -2.45
C MET A 199 -18.62 6.17 -1.99
N SER A 200 -17.81 5.63 -2.90
CA SER A 200 -16.51 5.04 -2.56
C SER A 200 -15.50 6.08 -2.12
N ALA A 201 -15.44 7.23 -2.79
CA ALA A 201 -14.58 8.36 -2.41
C ALA A 201 -14.95 8.90 -1.02
N ILE A 202 -16.25 9.11 -0.75
CA ILE A 202 -16.73 9.55 0.56
C ILE A 202 -16.42 8.51 1.64
N MET A 203 -16.57 7.21 1.34
CA MET A 203 -16.19 6.15 2.26
C MET A 203 -14.68 6.14 2.55
N GLY A 204 -13.83 6.38 1.54
CA GLY A 204 -12.38 6.52 1.72
C GLY A 204 -12.04 7.66 2.67
N MET A 205 -12.69 8.81 2.48
CA MET A 205 -12.54 9.98 3.36
C MET A 205 -13.04 9.68 4.78
N LEU A 206 -14.21 9.03 4.91
CA LEU A 206 -14.80 8.66 6.19
C LEU A 206 -13.90 7.70 6.96
N VAL A 207 -13.38 6.65 6.30
CA VAL A 207 -12.46 5.69 6.91
C VAL A 207 -11.19 6.40 7.38
N PHE A 208 -10.62 7.29 6.57
CA PHE A 208 -9.48 8.12 7.00
C PHE A 208 -9.81 8.90 8.27
N MET A 209 -10.90 9.68 8.28
CA MET A 209 -11.29 10.49 9.43
C MET A 209 -11.56 9.65 10.69
N LEU A 210 -12.17 8.46 10.53
CA LEU A 210 -12.43 7.55 11.64
C LEU A 210 -11.14 6.98 12.21
N VAL A 211 -10.23 6.48 11.37
CA VAL A 211 -8.96 5.90 11.82
C VAL A 211 -8.10 6.97 12.47
N ASP A 212 -8.02 8.15 11.86
CA ASP A 212 -7.24 9.28 12.38
C ASP A 212 -7.81 9.81 13.69
N GLY A 213 -9.13 10.02 13.74
CA GLY A 213 -9.83 10.46 14.94
C GLY A 213 -9.77 9.43 16.08
N LEU A 214 -9.85 8.14 15.77
CA LEU A 214 -9.65 7.07 16.76
C LEU A 214 -8.22 7.07 17.30
N GLY A 215 -7.21 7.28 16.45
CA GLY A 215 -5.82 7.44 16.89
C GLY A 215 -5.68 8.57 17.91
N ALA A 216 -6.12 9.78 17.53
CA ALA A 216 -6.06 10.96 18.41
C ALA A 216 -6.86 10.78 19.71
N TYR A 217 -8.02 10.11 19.66
CA TYR A 217 -8.82 9.81 20.83
C TYR A 217 -8.11 8.82 21.78
N LEU A 218 -7.53 7.76 21.22
CA LEU A 218 -6.82 6.74 21.98
C LEU A 218 -5.53 7.30 22.60
N ASP A 219 -4.82 8.19 21.92
CA ASP A 219 -3.64 8.90 22.43
C ASP A 219 -4.00 9.83 23.60
N ASN A 220 -5.11 10.57 23.50
CA ASN A 220 -5.60 11.44 24.58
C ASN A 220 -6.07 10.68 25.83
N ILE A 221 -6.52 9.43 25.70
CA ILE A 221 -6.85 8.58 26.85
C ILE A 221 -5.59 7.95 27.45
N ALA A 222 -4.63 7.61 26.59
CA ALA A 222 -3.35 7.04 26.99
C ALA A 222 -2.50 8.05 27.78
N SER A 223 -2.62 9.36 27.52
CA SER A 223 -1.94 10.40 28.31
C SER A 223 -2.48 10.55 29.74
N ASN A 224 -3.73 10.13 30.00
CA ASN A 224 -4.40 10.24 31.31
C ASN A 224 -4.36 8.95 32.15
N THR A 225 -3.82 7.84 31.64
CA THR A 225 -3.75 6.55 32.37
C THR A 225 -2.41 5.85 32.17
N ALA A 226 -1.96 5.06 33.15
CA ALA A 226 -0.73 4.24 33.05
C ALA A 226 -0.77 3.17 31.92
N ALA A 227 -1.85 3.09 31.13
CA ALA A 227 -2.00 2.27 29.94
C ALA A 227 -1.43 2.92 28.65
N MET A 228 -0.43 3.80 28.80
CA MET A 228 0.21 4.63 27.77
C MET A 228 0.54 3.91 26.46
N GLY A 229 0.94 2.63 26.49
CA GLY A 229 1.43 1.93 25.29
C GLY A 229 0.40 1.09 24.53
N ALA A 230 -0.75 0.76 25.13
CA ALA A 230 -1.66 -0.24 24.57
C ALA A 230 -2.68 0.34 23.59
N ARG A 231 -3.15 1.58 23.82
CA ARG A 231 -4.26 2.18 23.08
C ARG A 231 -3.81 3.02 21.88
N GLY A 232 -2.78 3.86 21.99
CA GLY A 232 -2.27 4.62 20.84
C GLY A 232 -1.77 3.73 19.69
N GLY A 233 -1.12 2.62 20.02
CA GLY A 233 -0.67 1.66 19.01
C GLY A 233 -1.79 0.89 18.28
N LEU A 234 -3.03 0.86 18.79
CA LEU A 234 -4.17 0.31 18.03
C LEU A 234 -4.53 1.21 16.85
N GLY A 235 -4.58 2.53 17.06
CA GLY A 235 -4.90 3.48 15.99
C GLY A 235 -3.86 3.45 14.88
N ALA A 236 -2.58 3.51 15.25
CA ALA A 236 -1.47 3.40 14.29
C ALA A 236 -1.45 2.03 13.58
N PHE A 237 -1.81 0.94 14.27
CA PHE A 237 -1.92 -0.38 13.63
C PHE A 237 -3.05 -0.40 12.58
N LEU A 238 -4.25 0.06 12.93
CA LEU A 238 -5.36 0.14 11.98
C LEU A 238 -5.04 1.04 10.79
N TYR A 239 -4.36 2.17 11.04
CA TYR A 239 -3.87 3.05 10.00
C TYR A 239 -2.95 2.33 9.01
N LEU A 240 -1.96 1.59 9.52
CA LEU A 240 -1.04 0.81 8.69
C LEU A 240 -1.76 -0.25 7.85
N GLU A 241 -2.72 -0.97 8.44
CA GLU A 241 -3.45 -2.02 7.70
C GLU A 241 -4.38 -1.46 6.61
N VAL A 242 -5.03 -0.30 6.84
CA VAL A 242 -5.86 0.35 5.81
C VAL A 242 -5.00 0.97 4.70
N LEU A 243 -3.82 1.47 5.06
CA LEU A 243 -2.84 1.97 4.11
C LEU A 243 -2.30 0.82 3.24
N ASP A 244 -1.89 -0.29 3.86
CA ASP A 244 -1.53 -1.53 3.15
C ASP A 244 -2.66 -2.00 2.24
N ALA A 245 -3.91 -1.91 2.72
CA ALA A 245 -5.07 -2.29 1.93
C ALA A 245 -5.20 -1.48 0.64
N SER A 246 -5.07 -0.15 0.77
CA SER A 246 -5.20 0.78 -0.34
C SER A 246 -4.15 0.53 -1.41
N PHE A 247 -2.89 0.31 -1.02
CA PHE A 247 -1.81 0.04 -1.95
C PHE A 247 -1.84 -1.36 -2.56
N SER A 248 -2.33 -2.34 -1.81
CA SER A 248 -2.31 -3.73 -2.26
C SER A 248 -3.17 -3.98 -3.50
N PHE A 249 -4.18 -3.13 -3.73
CA PHE A 249 -5.17 -3.33 -4.77
C PHE A 249 -4.58 -3.22 -6.18
N ASP A 250 -3.69 -2.26 -6.42
CA ASP A 250 -2.99 -2.12 -7.72
C ASP A 250 -2.17 -3.38 -8.04
N GLY A 251 -1.50 -3.95 -7.03
CA GLY A 251 -0.75 -5.19 -7.19
C GLY A 251 -1.65 -6.39 -7.53
N VAL A 252 -2.88 -6.43 -6.99
CA VAL A 252 -3.85 -7.49 -7.32
C VAL A 252 -4.36 -7.33 -8.75
N ILE A 253 -4.66 -6.11 -9.21
CA ILE A 253 -5.12 -5.88 -10.58
C ILE A 253 -4.02 -6.14 -11.59
N GLY A 254 -2.80 -5.64 -11.34
CA GLY A 254 -1.64 -5.93 -12.18
C GLY A 254 -1.37 -7.44 -12.28
N ALA A 255 -1.65 -8.20 -11.23
CA ALA A 255 -1.57 -9.66 -11.27
C ALA A 255 -2.63 -10.31 -12.17
N PHE A 256 -3.88 -9.82 -12.13
CA PHE A 256 -4.94 -10.30 -13.02
C PHE A 256 -4.69 -9.99 -14.51
N ALA A 257 -3.90 -8.95 -14.80
CA ALA A 257 -3.44 -8.69 -16.16
C ALA A 257 -2.43 -9.75 -16.67
N LEU A 258 -1.73 -10.44 -15.77
CA LEU A 258 -0.75 -11.49 -16.11
C LEU A 258 -1.33 -12.90 -16.08
N THR A 259 -2.26 -13.18 -15.17
CA THR A 259 -2.89 -14.51 -15.04
C THR A 259 -4.22 -14.42 -14.32
N THR A 260 -5.19 -15.26 -14.69
CA THR A 260 -6.45 -15.40 -13.95
C THR A 260 -6.39 -16.47 -12.86
N ASN A 261 -5.27 -17.20 -12.75
CA ASN A 261 -5.12 -18.24 -11.73
C ASN A 261 -4.86 -17.64 -10.35
N ILE A 262 -5.89 -17.58 -9.51
CA ILE A 262 -5.82 -16.98 -8.17
C ILE A 262 -4.77 -17.61 -7.26
N LEU A 263 -4.48 -18.91 -7.41
CA LEU A 263 -3.43 -19.57 -6.61
C LEU A 263 -2.05 -19.08 -7.03
N LEU A 264 -1.82 -18.93 -8.34
CA LEU A 264 -0.56 -18.39 -8.85
C LEU A 264 -0.38 -16.91 -8.46
N ILE A 265 -1.45 -16.11 -8.48
CA ILE A 265 -1.47 -14.73 -7.98
C ILE A 265 -1.09 -14.71 -6.49
N ALA A 266 -1.77 -15.49 -5.67
CA ALA A 266 -1.54 -15.54 -4.23
C ALA A 266 -0.10 -15.96 -3.89
N ILE A 267 0.47 -16.92 -4.62
CA ILE A 267 1.87 -17.33 -4.45
C ILE A 267 2.83 -16.21 -4.87
N GLY A 268 2.67 -15.68 -6.09
CA GLY A 268 3.56 -14.66 -6.65
C GLY A 268 3.58 -13.37 -5.82
N LEU A 269 2.40 -12.80 -5.56
CA LEU A 269 2.27 -11.61 -4.71
C LEU A 269 2.68 -11.93 -3.26
N GLY A 270 2.42 -13.13 -2.76
CA GLY A 270 2.84 -13.54 -1.42
C GLY A 270 4.36 -13.55 -1.24
N ILE A 271 5.13 -13.95 -2.27
CA ILE A 271 6.59 -13.85 -2.27
C ILE A 271 7.01 -12.38 -2.16
N GLY A 272 6.46 -11.51 -3.01
CA GLY A 272 6.82 -10.10 -3.01
C GLY A 272 6.48 -9.38 -1.70
N ALA A 273 5.30 -9.66 -1.13
CA ALA A 273 4.85 -9.12 0.14
C ALA A 273 5.82 -9.48 1.28
N MET A 274 6.39 -10.70 1.28
CA MET A 274 7.42 -11.08 2.26
C MET A 274 8.71 -10.26 2.12
N TYR A 275 9.12 -9.90 0.90
CA TYR A 275 10.27 -9.01 0.68
C TYR A 275 9.99 -7.60 1.14
N VAL A 276 8.88 -7.00 0.68
CA VAL A 276 8.44 -5.66 1.07
C VAL A 276 8.42 -5.56 2.59
N ARG A 277 7.83 -6.58 3.23
CA ARG A 277 7.76 -6.61 4.68
C ARG A 277 9.13 -6.70 5.33
N SER A 278 9.98 -7.61 4.88
CA SER A 278 11.35 -7.70 5.39
C SER A 278 12.13 -6.40 5.22
N MET A 279 11.85 -5.62 4.16
CA MET A 279 12.43 -4.30 3.96
C MET A 279 11.92 -3.32 5.03
N THR A 280 10.62 -3.29 5.32
CA THR A 280 10.06 -2.48 6.42
C THR A 280 10.75 -2.77 7.75
N ILE A 281 10.90 -4.05 8.13
CA ILE A 281 11.58 -4.42 9.39
C ILE A 281 13.02 -3.93 9.38
N MET A 282 13.73 -4.16 8.28
CA MET A 282 15.13 -3.76 8.15
C MET A 282 15.29 -2.24 8.25
N LEU A 283 14.38 -1.47 7.64
CA LEU A 283 14.40 -0.01 7.69
C LEU A 283 14.27 0.51 9.13
N VAL A 284 13.34 -0.08 9.90
CA VAL A 284 13.11 0.27 11.32
C VAL A 284 14.24 -0.20 12.24
N GLU A 285 14.63 -1.48 12.18
CA GLU A 285 15.67 -2.02 13.07
C GLU A 285 17.06 -1.38 12.84
N ARG A 286 17.31 -0.82 11.65
CA ARG A 286 18.55 -0.09 11.34
C ARG A 286 18.48 1.40 11.58
N GLY A 287 17.30 1.99 11.82
CA GLY A 287 17.15 3.44 11.87
C GLY A 287 17.51 4.12 10.55
N THR A 288 17.37 3.40 9.42
CA THR A 288 17.80 3.89 8.10
C THR A 288 17.01 5.13 7.66
N LEU A 289 15.80 5.31 8.17
CA LEU A 289 14.99 6.51 7.94
C LEU A 289 15.62 7.73 8.59
N ALA A 290 16.11 7.59 9.83
CA ALA A 290 16.85 8.65 10.51
C ALA A 290 18.19 8.98 9.83
N GLU A 291 18.84 8.00 9.19
CA GLU A 291 20.07 8.23 8.42
C GLU A 291 19.83 8.99 7.11
N PHE A 292 18.64 8.88 6.50
CA PHE A 292 18.32 9.47 5.20
C PHE A 292 17.17 10.48 5.28
N LEU A 293 17.54 11.73 5.59
CA LEU A 293 16.65 12.88 5.83
C LEU A 293 15.46 13.01 4.86
N TYR A 294 15.68 12.85 3.55
CA TYR A 294 14.62 13.10 2.55
C TYR A 294 13.82 11.84 2.20
N LEU A 295 14.17 10.66 2.74
CA LEU A 295 13.56 9.41 2.33
C LEU A 295 12.07 9.34 2.69
N GLU A 296 11.71 9.85 3.86
CA GLU A 296 10.32 10.01 4.30
C GLU A 296 9.52 10.93 3.36
N HIS A 297 10.09 12.08 3.00
CA HIS A 297 9.46 13.01 2.07
C HIS A 297 9.21 12.37 0.70
N GLY A 298 10.24 11.69 0.16
CA GLY A 298 10.10 10.98 -1.11
C GLY A 298 8.95 9.97 -1.08
N ALA A 299 8.75 9.30 0.05
CA ALA A 299 7.65 8.35 0.23
C ALA A 299 6.28 9.04 0.23
N PHE A 300 6.09 10.12 0.99
CA PHE A 300 4.82 10.86 0.96
C PHE A 300 4.53 11.55 -0.39
N TYR A 301 5.55 11.97 -1.13
CA TYR A 301 5.37 12.42 -2.52
C TYR A 301 4.95 11.27 -3.43
N SER A 302 5.45 10.06 -3.19
CA SER A 302 5.03 8.85 -3.92
C SER A 302 3.57 8.52 -3.61
N ILE A 303 3.14 8.60 -2.34
CA ILE A 303 1.73 8.46 -1.95
C ILE A 303 0.85 9.50 -2.67
N PHE A 304 1.27 10.77 -2.66
CA PHE A 304 0.53 11.83 -3.32
C PHE A 304 0.38 11.56 -4.81
N ALA A 305 1.49 11.21 -5.49
CA ALA A 305 1.47 10.84 -6.90
C ALA A 305 0.56 9.63 -7.15
N LEU A 306 0.62 8.61 -6.29
CA LEU A 306 -0.24 7.45 -6.40
C LEU A 306 -1.71 7.80 -6.23
N SER A 307 -2.07 8.64 -5.26
CA SER A 307 -3.46 9.05 -5.06
C SER A 307 -4.02 9.77 -6.29
N ILE A 308 -3.21 10.57 -7.00
CA ILE A 308 -3.57 11.18 -8.27
C ILE A 308 -3.75 10.12 -9.34
N ILE A 309 -2.82 9.17 -9.45
CA ILE A 309 -2.92 8.04 -10.39
C ILE A 309 -4.20 7.25 -10.14
N MET A 310 -4.57 7.00 -8.89
CA MET A 310 -5.80 6.29 -8.54
C MET A 310 -7.06 7.06 -8.94
N PHE A 311 -7.08 8.39 -8.79
CA PHE A 311 -8.19 9.19 -9.33
C PHE A 311 -8.25 9.15 -10.87
N LEU A 312 -7.09 9.16 -11.53
CA LEU A 312 -6.99 9.06 -12.99
C LEU A 312 -7.38 7.66 -13.49
N GLN A 313 -7.06 6.60 -12.73
CA GLN A 313 -7.45 5.21 -12.99
C GLN A 313 -8.98 5.03 -13.06
N SER A 314 -9.74 5.84 -12.31
CA SER A 314 -11.21 5.86 -12.41
C SER A 314 -11.70 6.34 -13.79
N LEU A 315 -10.92 7.16 -14.49
CA LEU A 315 -11.26 7.71 -15.81
C LEU A 315 -10.73 6.84 -16.95
N PHE A 316 -9.50 6.36 -16.85
CA PHE A 316 -8.83 5.56 -17.88
C PHE A 316 -7.83 4.59 -17.27
N HIS A 317 -7.49 3.53 -17.99
CA HIS A 317 -6.49 2.58 -17.51
C HIS A 317 -5.09 3.21 -17.50
N VAL A 318 -4.42 3.15 -16.35
CA VAL A 318 -3.03 3.60 -16.18
C VAL A 318 -2.14 2.37 -16.07
N PRO A 319 -1.13 2.21 -16.94
CA PRO A 319 -0.19 1.09 -16.88
C PRO A 319 0.53 1.01 -15.53
N GLU A 320 0.62 -0.20 -14.97
CA GLU A 320 1.22 -0.46 -13.67
C GLU A 320 2.71 -0.12 -13.63
N ILE A 321 3.38 -0.19 -14.78
CA ILE A 321 4.78 0.21 -14.91
C ILE A 321 4.99 1.70 -14.68
N LEU A 322 4.00 2.54 -15.01
CA LEU A 322 4.03 3.97 -14.71
C LEU A 322 3.78 4.20 -13.23
N THR A 323 2.79 3.49 -12.66
CA THR A 323 2.46 3.55 -11.24
C THR A 323 3.66 3.21 -10.36
N GLY A 324 4.28 2.03 -10.55
CA GLY A 324 5.47 1.64 -9.80
C GLY A 324 6.71 2.44 -10.17
N GLY A 325 6.84 2.83 -11.45
CA GLY A 325 7.98 3.61 -11.93
C GLY A 325 8.10 4.98 -11.29
N ILE A 326 6.97 5.69 -11.10
CA ILE A 326 6.96 7.00 -10.45
C ILE A 326 7.43 6.89 -8.99
N GLY A 327 6.93 5.90 -8.24
CA GLY A 327 7.37 5.64 -6.86
C GLY A 327 8.88 5.36 -6.80
N ILE A 328 9.38 4.44 -7.64
CA ILE A 328 10.81 4.10 -7.70
C ILE A 328 11.67 5.34 -8.01
N VAL A 329 11.26 6.18 -8.96
CA VAL A 329 12.00 7.39 -9.32
C VAL A 329 12.01 8.40 -8.18
N LEU A 330 10.87 8.67 -7.55
CA LEU A 330 10.76 9.63 -6.44
C LEU A 330 11.60 9.18 -5.23
N ILE A 331 11.48 7.91 -4.84
CA ILE A 331 12.30 7.35 -3.75
C ILE A 331 13.78 7.35 -4.12
N GLY A 332 14.14 6.98 -5.36
CA GLY A 332 15.52 6.99 -5.84
C GLY A 332 16.15 8.39 -5.79
N LEU A 333 15.41 9.42 -6.18
CA LEU A 333 15.83 10.81 -6.09
C LEU A 333 15.97 11.28 -4.64
N ALA A 334 15.03 10.95 -3.76
CA ALA A 334 15.08 11.26 -2.35
C ALA A 334 16.28 10.60 -1.64
N PHE A 335 16.56 9.34 -1.97
CA PHE A 335 17.71 8.60 -1.49
C PHE A 335 19.03 9.23 -1.97
N TYR A 336 19.13 9.54 -3.27
CA TYR A 336 20.31 10.20 -3.84
C TYR A 336 20.58 11.56 -3.19
N LYS A 337 19.54 12.37 -2.99
CA LYS A 337 19.64 13.66 -2.30
C LYS A 337 20.07 13.53 -0.85
N SER A 338 19.60 12.50 -0.15
CA SER A 338 20.00 12.23 1.23
C SER A 338 21.48 11.82 1.32
N ILE A 339 21.97 11.01 0.40
CA ILE A 339 23.41 10.69 0.30
C ILE A 339 24.24 11.95 0.06
N GLN A 340 23.79 12.82 -0.86
CA GLN A 340 24.49 14.07 -1.16
C GLN A 340 24.58 14.96 0.08
N HIS A 341 23.48 15.09 0.84
CA HIS A 341 23.43 15.85 2.08
C HIS A 341 24.39 15.30 3.13
N ASN A 342 24.37 13.98 3.36
CA ASN A 342 25.26 13.33 4.33
C ASN A 342 26.74 13.51 3.96
N LYS A 343 27.08 13.46 2.66
CA LYS A 343 28.44 13.73 2.18
C LYS A 343 28.87 15.19 2.39
N ALA A 344 27.96 16.14 2.17
CA ALA A 344 28.25 17.55 2.39
C ALA A 344 28.46 17.87 3.88
N ASN A 345 27.63 17.29 4.76
CA ASN A 345 27.76 17.46 6.20
C ASN A 345 28.98 16.74 6.78
N ALA A 346 29.38 15.59 6.23
CA ALA A 346 30.60 14.89 6.63
C ALA A 346 31.90 15.59 6.19
N ALA A 347 31.80 16.50 5.21
CA ALA A 347 32.92 17.32 4.74
C ALA A 347 32.99 18.70 5.42
N SER A 348 32.06 19.02 6.34
CA SER A 348 31.97 20.27 7.10
C SER A 348 32.44 20.07 8.53
#